data_AF-A0AAV4HNR2-F1
#
_entry.id   AF-A0AAV4HNR2-F1
#
_cell.length_a   1.000
_cell.length_b   1.000
_cell.length_c   1.000
_cell.angle_alpha   90.00
_cell.angle_beta   90.00
_cell.angle_gamma   90.00
#
_symmetry.space_group_name_H-M   'P 1'
#
loop_
_entity.id
_entity.type
_entity.pdbx_description
1 polymer ?
#
loop_
_entity_poly.entity_id
_entity_poly.type
_entity_poly.pdbx_seq_one_letter_code
_entity_poly.pdbx_strand_id
1 'polypeptide(L)'
;MVSLKNNTLHTDLYSKPTDTFNYLHWSSCHPFHTKSSIPYSLAFRLIRICSCEETLIRRLTELTEHLKRRGFPLKHIQKAIHKAKETPRSTAIQRRRLPETQKKNRIPFVITYNPALPNISSILKKYFPILHTSPRCRRAIPHLPMAAFRRPKNLRDVLVHANIQKTHICGSRPCNIRRCLACKLITTTSQFTSTVTGKTYNILHNLSCDSHNIIYVITCTKCKKQYVGLTSQTLRKRFKTHRSNINNQRGDAVGLHFNLPEHDIGHLRVTPIDQLKTQT
;
A
#
# COMPACT_ATOMS: atom_id res chain seq x y z
N MET A 1 28.80 -6.53 -23.70
CA MET A 1 30.27 -6.53 -23.83
C MET A 1 30.60 -5.65 -25.01
N VAL A 2 31.56 -4.74 -24.86
CA VAL A 2 31.98 -3.84 -25.95
C VAL A 2 33.44 -4.19 -26.26
N SER A 3 33.76 -4.39 -27.53
CA SER A 3 35.12 -4.65 -27.98
C SER A 3 35.49 -3.72 -29.12
N LEU A 4 36.77 -3.36 -29.20
CA LEU A 4 37.32 -2.59 -30.31
C LEU A 4 37.96 -3.56 -31.30
N LYS A 5 37.49 -3.59 -32.55
CA LYS A 5 38.14 -4.32 -33.64
C LYS A 5 38.30 -3.36 -34.82
N ASN A 6 39.49 -3.28 -35.40
CA ASN A 6 39.78 -2.41 -36.55
C ASN A 6 39.29 -0.97 -36.35
N ASN A 7 39.58 -0.39 -35.18
CA ASN A 7 39.14 0.94 -34.77
C ASN A 7 37.60 1.18 -34.76
N THR A 8 36.82 0.10 -34.80
CA THR A 8 35.35 0.14 -34.77
C THR A 8 34.83 -0.53 -33.49
N LEU A 9 33.81 0.07 -32.86
CA LEU A 9 33.17 -0.49 -31.68
C LEU A 9 32.19 -1.60 -32.06
N HIS A 10 32.41 -2.79 -31.52
CA HIS A 10 31.51 -3.93 -31.62
C HIS A 10 30.81 -4.16 -30.28
N THR A 11 29.51 -4.40 -30.33
CA THR A 11 28.69 -4.65 -29.16
C THR A 11 28.11 -6.07 -29.20
N ASP A 12 28.09 -6.73 -28.04
CA ASP A 12 27.49 -8.04 -27.78
C ASP A 12 26.65 -7.98 -26.49
N LEU A 13 25.68 -8.87 -26.35
CA LEU A 13 24.93 -9.08 -25.12
C LEU A 13 25.89 -9.50 -23.99
N TYR A 14 25.84 -8.78 -22.88
CA TYR A 14 26.41 -9.24 -21.62
C TYR A 14 25.30 -9.77 -20.72
N SER A 15 25.49 -10.99 -20.21
CA SER A 15 24.66 -11.60 -19.18
C SER A 15 25.47 -11.69 -17.89
N LYS A 16 24.86 -11.31 -16.77
CA LYS A 16 25.51 -11.46 -15.46
C LYS A 16 25.67 -12.94 -15.13
N PRO A 17 26.71 -13.35 -14.38
CA PRO A 17 26.85 -14.74 -13.94
C PRO A 17 25.65 -15.28 -13.16
N THR A 18 24.90 -14.40 -12.50
CA THR A 18 23.68 -14.73 -11.73
C THR A 18 22.41 -14.77 -12.58
N ASP A 19 22.48 -14.48 -13.88
CA ASP A 19 21.30 -14.50 -14.76
C ASP A 19 20.95 -15.95 -15.11
N THR A 20 19.85 -16.44 -14.56
CA THR A 20 19.38 -17.81 -14.78
C THR A 20 18.46 -17.94 -16.00
N PHE A 21 18.21 -16.84 -16.74
CA PHE A 21 17.29 -16.81 -17.88
C PHE A 21 15.89 -17.34 -17.56
N ASN A 22 15.38 -17.03 -16.37
CA ASN A 22 14.11 -17.53 -15.85
C ASN A 22 12.91 -16.77 -16.46
N TYR A 23 12.73 -16.90 -17.77
CA TYR A 23 11.58 -16.33 -18.48
C TYR A 23 10.27 -16.98 -18.04
N LEU A 24 9.14 -16.33 -18.32
CA LEU A 24 7.81 -16.89 -18.09
C LEU A 24 7.67 -18.26 -18.78
N HIS A 25 7.22 -19.28 -18.06
CA HIS A 25 6.99 -20.60 -18.65
C HIS A 25 5.81 -20.57 -19.62
N TRP A 26 5.84 -21.36 -20.69
CA TRP A 26 4.78 -21.39 -21.71
C TRP A 26 3.40 -21.75 -21.14
N SER A 27 3.35 -22.71 -20.22
CA SER A 27 2.11 -23.12 -19.53
C SER A 27 1.72 -22.20 -18.35
N SER A 28 2.48 -21.15 -18.06
CA SER A 28 2.17 -20.29 -16.91
C SER A 28 0.83 -19.55 -17.08
N CYS A 29 0.18 -19.27 -15.95
CA CYS A 29 -1.12 -18.60 -15.87
C CYS A 29 -0.99 -17.08 -16.10
N HIS A 30 -0.70 -16.72 -17.35
CA HIS A 30 -0.59 -15.34 -17.83
C HIS A 30 -1.36 -15.18 -19.13
N PRO A 31 -1.82 -13.96 -19.45
CA PRO A 31 -2.42 -13.68 -20.74
C PRO A 31 -1.53 -14.17 -21.89
N PHE A 32 -2.14 -14.81 -22.89
CA PHE A 32 -1.39 -15.43 -23.98
C PHE A 32 -0.46 -14.44 -24.70
N HIS A 33 -0.92 -13.22 -24.94
CA HIS A 33 -0.11 -12.17 -25.60
C HIS A 33 1.15 -11.79 -24.81
N THR A 34 1.12 -11.88 -23.48
CA THR A 34 2.30 -11.63 -22.63
C THR A 34 3.37 -12.69 -22.88
N LYS A 35 2.97 -13.96 -22.99
CA LYS A 35 3.89 -15.06 -23.28
C LYS A 35 4.35 -15.03 -24.73
N SER A 36 3.41 -14.86 -25.67
CA SER A 36 3.69 -14.95 -27.10
C SER A 36 4.64 -13.86 -27.62
N SER A 37 4.68 -12.70 -26.95
CA SER A 37 5.53 -11.56 -27.29
C SER A 37 6.98 -11.69 -26.80
N ILE A 38 7.27 -12.59 -25.86
CA ILE A 38 8.61 -12.74 -25.26
C ILE A 38 9.67 -13.09 -26.32
N PRO A 39 9.50 -14.13 -27.15
CA PRO A 39 10.53 -14.51 -28.13
C PRO A 39 10.87 -13.37 -29.09
N TYR A 40 9.85 -12.68 -29.60
CA TYR A 40 10.05 -11.54 -30.51
C TYR A 40 10.78 -10.40 -29.81
N SER A 41 10.36 -10.02 -28.60
CA SER A 41 10.94 -8.89 -27.86
C SER A 41 12.40 -9.14 -27.48
N LEU A 42 12.74 -10.38 -27.11
CA LEU A 42 14.12 -10.78 -26.80
C LEU A 42 14.98 -10.83 -28.07
N ALA A 43 14.49 -11.42 -29.16
CA ALA A 43 15.20 -11.43 -30.44
C ALA A 43 15.46 -10.01 -30.97
N PHE A 44 14.44 -9.14 -30.90
CA PHE A 44 14.56 -7.74 -31.30
C PHE A 44 15.54 -6.95 -30.42
N ARG A 45 15.67 -7.32 -29.14
CA ARG A 45 16.74 -6.78 -28.28
C ARG A 45 18.12 -7.24 -28.75
N LEU A 46 18.29 -8.50 -29.13
CA LEU A 46 19.58 -9.00 -29.65
C LEU A 46 19.99 -8.29 -30.94
N ILE A 47 19.07 -8.09 -31.87
CA ILE A 47 19.32 -7.37 -33.13
C ILE A 47 19.81 -5.93 -32.87
N ARG A 48 19.26 -5.26 -31.86
CA ARG A 48 19.70 -3.91 -31.49
C ARG A 48 21.10 -3.90 -30.86
N ILE A 49 21.42 -4.91 -30.06
CA ILE A 49 22.67 -4.97 -29.28
C ILE A 49 23.82 -5.51 -30.12
N CYS A 50 23.63 -6.56 -30.90
CA CYS A 50 24.74 -7.23 -31.59
C CYS A 50 25.16 -6.43 -32.83
N SER A 51 26.43 -6.02 -32.92
CA SER A 51 26.93 -5.32 -34.11
C SER A 51 27.34 -6.24 -35.26
N CYS A 52 27.67 -7.50 -34.96
CA CYS A 52 28.18 -8.48 -35.91
C CYS A 52 27.16 -9.60 -36.11
N GLU A 53 26.96 -10.04 -37.36
CA GLU A 53 26.00 -11.10 -37.71
C GLU A 53 26.37 -12.44 -37.08
N GLU A 54 27.65 -12.83 -37.06
CA GLU A 54 28.10 -14.08 -36.43
C GLU A 54 27.74 -14.13 -34.94
N THR A 55 27.96 -13.00 -34.25
CA THR A 55 27.61 -12.87 -32.82
C THR A 55 26.10 -12.91 -32.63
N LEU A 56 25.34 -12.25 -33.52
CA LEU A 56 23.88 -12.27 -33.48
C LEU A 56 23.34 -13.69 -33.66
N ILE A 57 23.86 -14.45 -34.63
CA ILE A 57 23.46 -15.85 -34.87
C ILE A 57 23.72 -16.69 -33.62
N ARG A 58 24.92 -16.60 -33.04
CA ARG A 58 25.25 -17.30 -31.78
C ARG A 58 24.28 -16.96 -30.65
N ARG A 59 24.00 -15.67 -30.42
CA ARG A 59 23.06 -15.23 -29.36
C ARG A 59 21.62 -15.65 -29.62
N LEU A 60 21.18 -15.71 -30.87
CA LEU A 60 19.85 -16.21 -31.22
C LEU A 60 19.71 -17.72 -31.01
N THR A 61 20.77 -18.48 -31.25
CA THR A 61 20.82 -19.91 -30.93
C THR A 61 20.74 -20.13 -29.42
N GLU A 62 21.54 -19.41 -28.63
CA GLU A 62 21.47 -19.45 -27.15
C GLU A 62 20.05 -19.09 -26.65
N LEU A 63 19.45 -18.02 -27.18
CA LEU A 63 18.08 -17.61 -26.85
C LEU A 63 17.05 -18.70 -27.17
N THR A 64 17.22 -19.40 -28.29
CA THR A 64 16.33 -20.48 -28.70
C THR A 64 16.37 -21.62 -27.68
N GLU A 65 17.55 -22.03 -27.25
CA GLU A 65 17.71 -23.06 -26.21
C GLU A 65 17.14 -22.61 -24.87
N HIS A 66 17.32 -21.34 -24.49
CA HIS A 66 16.73 -20.80 -23.27
C HIS A 66 15.20 -20.84 -23.31
N LEU A 67 14.57 -20.46 -24.43
CA LEU A 67 13.12 -20.49 -24.57
C LEU A 67 12.56 -21.91 -24.66
N LYS A 68 13.26 -22.84 -25.32
CA LYS A 68 12.90 -24.27 -25.34
C LYS A 68 12.86 -24.84 -23.92
N ARG A 69 13.88 -24.55 -23.09
CA ARG A 69 13.91 -24.96 -21.67
C ARG A 69 12.75 -24.39 -20.85
N ARG A 70 12.10 -23.31 -21.30
CA ARG A 70 10.90 -22.71 -20.68
C ARG A 70 9.59 -23.21 -21.29
N GLY A 71 9.65 -24.24 -22.13
CA GLY A 71 8.50 -24.93 -22.72
C GLY A 71 7.89 -24.23 -23.93
N PHE A 72 8.56 -23.23 -24.53
CA PHE A 72 8.03 -22.56 -25.71
C PHE A 72 8.10 -23.48 -26.95
N PRO A 73 7.02 -23.59 -27.74
CA PRO A 73 7.03 -24.38 -28.97
C PRO A 73 8.06 -23.85 -29.98
N LEU A 74 8.88 -24.74 -30.55
CA LEU A 74 9.96 -24.36 -31.48
C LEU A 74 9.45 -23.54 -32.68
N LYS A 75 8.32 -23.95 -33.27
CA LYS A 75 7.67 -23.24 -34.37
C LYS A 75 7.35 -21.79 -34.01
N HIS A 76 6.89 -21.54 -32.77
CA HIS A 76 6.58 -20.19 -32.28
C HIS A 76 7.84 -19.34 -32.09
N ILE A 77 8.91 -19.94 -31.54
CA ILE A 77 10.21 -19.27 -31.36
C ILE A 77 10.78 -18.86 -32.72
N GLN A 78 10.86 -19.80 -33.67
CA GLN A 78 11.42 -19.57 -35.00
C GLN A 78 10.65 -18.49 -35.76
N LYS A 79 9.31 -18.56 -35.74
CA LYS A 79 8.46 -17.53 -36.36
C LYS A 79 8.72 -16.14 -35.79
N ALA A 80 8.89 -16.04 -34.47
CA ALA A 80 9.17 -14.78 -33.80
C ALA A 80 10.57 -14.24 -34.10
N ILE A 81 11.59 -15.10 -34.15
CA ILE A 81 12.96 -14.73 -34.52
C ILE A 81 13.00 -14.27 -35.99
N HIS A 82 12.36 -15.00 -36.89
CA HIS A 82 12.29 -14.64 -38.30
C HIS A 82 11.68 -13.25 -38.48
N LYS A 83 10.51 -13.01 -37.87
CA LYS A 83 9.86 -11.69 -37.86
C LYS A 83 10.74 -10.59 -37.26
N ALA A 84 11.56 -10.90 -36.25
CA ALA A 84 12.47 -9.91 -35.69
C ALA A 84 13.59 -9.57 -36.68
N LYS A 85 14.16 -10.58 -37.37
CA LYS A 85 15.23 -10.41 -38.37
C LYS A 85 14.82 -9.60 -39.60
N GLU A 86 13.53 -9.55 -39.94
CA GLU A 86 13.00 -8.69 -41.00
C GLU A 86 13.29 -7.19 -40.76
N THR A 87 13.52 -6.78 -39.50
CA THR A 87 13.89 -5.40 -39.20
C THR A 87 15.41 -5.25 -39.10
N PRO A 88 16.05 -4.48 -40.01
CA PRO A 88 17.48 -4.24 -39.94
C PRO A 88 17.89 -3.53 -38.65
N ARG A 89 19.12 -3.79 -38.18
CA ARG A 89 19.68 -3.16 -36.99
C ARG A 89 19.66 -1.62 -37.08
N SER A 90 19.95 -1.07 -38.26
CA SER A 90 19.94 0.38 -38.50
C SER A 90 18.60 1.01 -38.13
N THR A 91 17.50 0.38 -38.51
CA THR A 91 16.13 0.79 -38.15
C THR A 91 15.82 0.48 -36.69
N ALA A 92 16.25 -0.69 -36.19
CA ALA A 92 15.93 -1.13 -34.83
C ALA A 92 16.53 -0.23 -33.73
N ILE A 93 17.67 0.42 -33.99
CA ILE A 93 18.33 1.34 -33.06
C ILE A 93 17.62 2.69 -32.98
N GLN A 94 16.91 3.08 -34.04
CA GLN A 94 16.22 4.37 -34.06
C GLN A 94 15.12 4.43 -33.00
N ARG A 95 15.09 5.55 -32.27
CA ARG A 95 14.05 5.78 -31.27
C ARG A 95 12.73 6.01 -31.98
N ARG A 96 11.82 5.04 -31.91
CA ARG A 96 10.46 5.20 -32.40
C ARG A 96 9.73 6.29 -31.62
N ARG A 97 9.52 7.45 -32.23
CA ARG A 97 8.62 8.50 -31.72
C ARG A 97 7.23 8.26 -32.30
N LEU A 98 6.24 8.06 -31.44
CA LEU A 98 4.84 8.05 -31.88
C LEU A 98 4.40 9.50 -32.13
N PRO A 99 3.73 9.79 -33.27
CA PRO A 99 3.09 11.08 -33.50
C PRO A 99 2.14 11.43 -32.34
N GLU A 100 2.07 12.69 -31.94
CA GLU A 100 1.18 13.13 -30.85
C GLU A 100 -0.30 12.84 -31.11
N THR A 101 -0.70 12.86 -32.39
CA THR A 101 -2.04 12.48 -32.86
C THR A 101 -2.44 11.04 -32.50
N GLN A 102 -1.49 10.17 -32.17
CA GLN A 102 -1.75 8.78 -31.77
C GLN A 102 -1.74 8.55 -30.26
N LYS A 103 -1.40 9.55 -29.43
CA LYS A 103 -1.43 9.44 -27.96
C LYS A 103 -2.86 9.53 -27.44
N LYS A 104 -3.63 8.45 -27.56
CA LYS A 104 -4.94 8.36 -26.89
C LYS A 104 -4.70 8.18 -25.39
N ASN A 105 -5.14 9.14 -24.57
CA ASN A 105 -5.08 9.04 -23.11
C ASN A 105 -6.14 8.04 -22.61
N ARG A 106 -5.91 6.75 -22.87
CA ARG A 106 -6.83 5.66 -22.53
C ARG A 106 -6.63 5.25 -21.08
N ILE A 107 -7.72 5.26 -20.32
CA ILE A 107 -7.73 4.79 -18.94
C ILE A 107 -7.59 3.26 -18.93
N PRO A 108 -6.67 2.69 -18.15
CA PRO A 108 -6.57 1.24 -18.02
C PRO A 108 -7.70 0.69 -17.14
N PHE A 109 -8.45 -0.28 -17.66
CA PHE A 109 -9.39 -1.09 -16.87
C PHE A 109 -8.63 -2.32 -16.36
N VAL A 110 -8.18 -2.25 -15.11
CA VAL A 110 -7.31 -3.28 -14.51
C VAL A 110 -8.14 -4.37 -13.84
N ILE A 111 -8.01 -5.61 -14.30
CA ILE A 111 -8.65 -6.81 -13.73
C ILE A 111 -7.62 -7.89 -13.42
N THR A 112 -7.87 -8.73 -12.41
CA THR A 112 -7.02 -9.90 -12.15
C THR A 112 -7.19 -10.92 -13.27
N TYR A 113 -6.10 -11.38 -13.89
CA TYR A 113 -6.15 -12.41 -14.92
C TYR A 113 -6.66 -13.75 -14.36
N ASN A 114 -7.56 -14.39 -15.09
CA ASN A 114 -7.95 -15.78 -14.92
C ASN A 114 -8.18 -16.38 -16.32
N PRO A 115 -7.68 -17.60 -16.63
CA PRO A 115 -7.91 -18.26 -17.91
C PRO A 115 -9.38 -18.43 -18.29
N ALA A 116 -10.29 -18.50 -17.31
CA ALA A 116 -11.73 -18.59 -17.52
C ALA A 116 -12.40 -17.25 -17.87
N LEU A 117 -11.65 -16.14 -17.91
CA LEU A 117 -12.24 -14.83 -18.26
C LEU A 117 -12.69 -14.82 -19.72
N PRO A 118 -13.88 -14.25 -20.01
CA PRO A 118 -14.28 -13.96 -21.37
C PRO A 118 -13.41 -12.85 -21.98
N ASN A 119 -13.60 -12.58 -23.27
CA ASN A 119 -12.90 -11.50 -23.95
C ASN A 119 -13.35 -10.13 -23.41
N ILE A 120 -12.67 -9.65 -22.37
CA ILE A 120 -12.96 -8.37 -21.69
C ILE A 120 -12.95 -7.19 -22.67
N SER A 121 -12.03 -7.19 -23.64
CA SER A 121 -11.97 -6.14 -24.66
C SER A 121 -13.24 -6.09 -25.52
N SER A 122 -13.84 -7.24 -25.84
CA SER A 122 -15.11 -7.32 -26.56
C SER A 122 -16.27 -6.81 -25.71
N ILE A 123 -16.32 -7.21 -24.43
CA ILE A 123 -17.33 -6.77 -23.48
C ILE A 123 -17.28 -5.25 -23.29
N LEU A 124 -16.09 -4.68 -23.07
CA LEU A 124 -15.92 -3.24 -22.93
C LEU A 124 -16.44 -2.51 -24.17
N LYS A 125 -16.08 -2.96 -25.38
CA LYS A 125 -16.59 -2.36 -26.63
C LYS A 125 -18.12 -2.41 -26.72
N LYS A 126 -18.73 -3.55 -26.37
CA LYS A 126 -20.18 -3.76 -26.44
C LYS A 126 -20.95 -2.82 -25.50
N TYR A 127 -20.49 -2.66 -24.26
CA TYR A 127 -21.22 -1.90 -23.23
C TYR A 127 -20.74 -0.45 -23.06
N PHE A 128 -19.66 -0.04 -23.71
CA PHE A 128 -19.15 1.34 -23.66
C PHE A 128 -20.17 2.39 -24.09
N PRO A 129 -20.99 2.20 -25.15
CA PRO A 129 -22.04 3.16 -25.50
C PRO A 129 -23.06 3.39 -24.37
N ILE A 130 -23.40 2.34 -23.61
CA ILE A 130 -24.34 2.42 -22.49
C ILE A 130 -23.76 3.25 -21.34
N LEU A 131 -22.46 3.11 -21.05
CA LEU A 131 -21.78 3.97 -20.07
C LEU A 131 -21.87 5.44 -20.47
N HIS A 132 -21.84 5.75 -21.76
CA HIS A 132 -21.92 7.11 -22.28
C HIS A 132 -23.33 7.71 -22.28
N THR A 133 -24.38 6.93 -21.96
CA THR A 133 -25.73 7.46 -21.73
C THR A 133 -25.76 8.42 -20.54
N SER A 134 -24.93 8.19 -19.51
CA SER A 134 -24.77 9.12 -18.39
C SER A 134 -23.75 10.22 -18.72
N PRO A 135 -24.11 11.52 -18.64
CA PRO A 135 -23.17 12.62 -18.84
C PRO A 135 -21.99 12.59 -17.87
N ARG A 136 -22.21 12.10 -16.63
CA ARG A 136 -21.16 11.94 -15.62
C ARG A 136 -20.11 10.92 -16.07
N CYS A 137 -20.55 9.76 -16.53
CA CYS A 137 -19.66 8.69 -16.99
C CYS A 137 -18.93 9.06 -18.28
N ARG A 138 -19.59 9.75 -19.21
CA ARG A 138 -18.97 10.28 -20.44
C ARG A 138 -17.81 11.23 -20.13
N ARG A 139 -17.98 12.13 -19.15
CA ARG A 139 -16.90 13.03 -18.69
C ARG A 139 -15.77 12.27 -18.00
N ALA A 140 -16.09 11.29 -17.16
CA ALA A 140 -15.10 10.52 -16.41
C ALA A 140 -14.28 9.56 -17.29
N ILE A 141 -14.89 8.98 -18.33
CA ILE A 141 -14.28 7.98 -19.21
C ILE A 141 -14.55 8.38 -20.67
N PRO A 142 -13.79 9.35 -21.21
CA PRO A 142 -14.05 9.91 -22.55
C PRO A 142 -13.73 8.93 -23.68
N HIS A 143 -12.80 8.01 -23.45
CA HIS A 143 -12.35 7.03 -24.43
C HIS A 143 -12.50 5.61 -23.90
N LEU A 144 -12.70 4.65 -24.81
CA LEU A 144 -12.79 3.24 -24.49
C LEU A 144 -11.58 2.80 -23.64
N PRO A 145 -11.82 2.30 -22.40
CA PRO A 145 -10.75 1.83 -21.54
C PRO A 145 -9.94 0.69 -22.17
N MET A 146 -8.65 0.65 -21.88
CA MET A 146 -7.78 -0.45 -22.27
C MET A 146 -7.85 -1.56 -21.22
N ALA A 147 -8.32 -2.75 -21.59
CA ALA A 147 -8.26 -3.90 -20.70
C ALA A 147 -6.81 -4.22 -20.35
N ALA A 148 -6.49 -4.17 -19.06
CA ALA A 148 -5.18 -4.48 -18.52
C ALA A 148 -5.33 -5.58 -17.47
N PHE A 149 -4.41 -6.55 -17.49
CA PHE A 149 -4.50 -7.72 -16.62
C PHE A 149 -3.39 -7.69 -15.58
N ARG A 150 -3.76 -7.69 -14.30
CA ARG A 150 -2.82 -7.91 -13.18
C ARG A 150 -2.70 -9.40 -12.89
N ARG A 151 -1.52 -9.84 -12.45
CA ARG A 151 -1.32 -11.22 -11.97
C ARG A 151 -2.15 -11.50 -10.71
N PRO A 152 -2.62 -12.73 -10.49
CA PRO A 152 -3.19 -13.12 -9.19
C PRO A 152 -2.12 -13.07 -8.09
N LYS A 153 -2.57 -12.99 -6.83
CA LYS A 153 -1.68 -13.10 -5.66
C LYS A 153 -1.07 -14.50 -5.64
N ASN A 154 0.25 -14.58 -5.47
CA ASN A 154 0.95 -15.84 -5.25
C ASN A 154 1.25 -16.02 -3.75
N LEU A 155 1.76 -17.19 -3.37
CA LEU A 155 2.13 -17.47 -1.98
C LEU A 155 3.08 -16.42 -1.41
N ARG A 156 4.04 -15.93 -2.19
CA ARG A 156 4.95 -14.87 -1.75
C ARG A 156 4.19 -13.60 -1.38
N ASP A 157 3.20 -13.17 -2.15
CA ASP A 157 2.41 -11.97 -1.81
C ASP A 157 1.52 -12.17 -0.58
N VAL A 158 1.19 -13.42 -0.24
CA VAL A 158 0.38 -13.78 0.93
C VAL A 158 1.25 -13.95 2.17
N LEU A 159 2.44 -14.52 2.03
CA LEU A 159 3.31 -14.86 3.14
C LEU A 159 4.31 -13.74 3.47
N VAL A 160 4.72 -12.96 2.47
CA VAL A 160 5.74 -11.91 2.61
C VAL A 160 5.06 -10.55 2.54
N HIS A 161 4.79 -9.98 3.72
CA HIS A 161 4.31 -8.61 3.87
C HIS A 161 5.36 -7.79 4.62
N ALA A 162 5.66 -6.59 4.12
CA ALA A 162 6.46 -5.64 4.88
C ALA A 162 5.65 -5.18 6.10
N ASN A 163 6.17 -5.43 7.30
CA ASN A 163 5.59 -4.88 8.52
C ASN A 163 5.98 -3.40 8.64
N ILE A 164 5.22 -2.54 7.96
CA ILE A 164 5.34 -1.09 8.15
C ILE A 164 4.67 -0.79 9.48
N GLN A 165 5.47 -0.51 10.51
CA GLN A 165 4.95 -0.01 11.79
C GLN A 165 4.08 1.21 11.49
N LYS A 166 2.77 1.09 11.71
CA LYS A 166 1.87 2.24 11.59
C LYS A 166 2.31 3.26 12.64
N THR A 167 2.37 4.54 12.30
CA THR A 167 2.56 5.60 13.30
C THR A 167 1.40 5.49 14.29
N HIS A 168 1.68 4.92 15.46
CA HIS A 168 0.69 4.83 16.52
C HIS A 168 0.44 6.24 17.00
N ILE A 169 -0.78 6.74 16.78
CA ILE A 169 -1.16 8.03 17.35
C ILE A 169 -1.40 7.76 18.84
N CYS A 170 -0.41 8.01 19.68
CA CYS A 170 -0.47 7.80 21.11
C CYS A 170 -0.92 9.08 21.84
N GLY A 171 -1.41 8.94 23.06
CA GLY A 171 -1.84 10.04 23.92
C GLY A 171 -3.31 10.02 24.28
N SER A 172 -3.65 10.95 25.16
CA SER A 172 -5.01 11.26 25.59
C SER A 172 -5.66 12.27 24.65
N ARG A 173 -6.91 12.01 24.24
CA ARG A 173 -7.70 12.93 23.42
C ARG A 173 -9.20 12.83 23.72
N PRO A 174 -10.01 13.86 23.45
CA PRO A 174 -11.47 13.75 23.51
C PRO A 174 -11.98 12.72 22.47
N CYS A 175 -13.06 12.01 22.80
CA CYS A 175 -13.66 11.04 21.87
C CYS A 175 -14.51 11.68 20.75
N ASN A 176 -14.74 13.00 20.80
CA ASN A 176 -15.53 13.77 19.83
C ASN A 176 -16.98 13.30 19.58
N ILE A 177 -17.52 12.45 20.44
CA ILE A 177 -18.95 12.11 20.44
C ILE A 177 -19.77 13.34 20.86
N ARG A 178 -20.86 13.64 20.13
CA ARG A 178 -21.76 14.76 20.44
C ARG A 178 -22.24 14.70 21.89
N ARG A 179 -22.19 15.84 22.60
CA ARG A 179 -22.63 16.01 23.99
C ARG A 179 -21.89 15.13 25.03
N CYS A 180 -20.68 14.64 24.74
CA CYS A 180 -19.87 13.95 25.75
C CYS A 180 -19.35 14.94 26.81
N LEU A 181 -19.85 14.82 28.05
CA LEU A 181 -19.47 15.71 29.16
C LEU A 181 -18.03 15.48 29.64
N ALA A 182 -17.51 14.26 29.52
CA ALA A 182 -16.13 13.93 29.88
C ALA A 182 -15.11 14.58 28.95
N CYS A 183 -15.44 14.78 27.67
CA CYS A 183 -14.54 15.42 26.70
C CYS A 183 -14.10 16.83 27.12
N LYS A 184 -14.94 17.56 27.86
CA LYS A 184 -14.62 18.92 28.33
C LYS A 184 -13.53 18.94 29.42
N LEU A 185 -13.33 17.81 30.10
CA LEU A 185 -12.40 17.68 31.23
C LEU A 185 -11.13 16.90 30.84
N ILE A 186 -11.09 16.32 29.63
CA ILE A 186 -9.91 15.61 29.15
C ILE A 186 -8.79 16.59 28.82
N THR A 187 -7.58 16.24 29.26
CA THR A 187 -6.36 16.91 28.87
C THR A 187 -5.78 16.23 27.64
N THR A 188 -5.76 16.92 26.50
CA THR A 188 -5.12 16.41 25.29
C THR A 188 -3.61 16.47 25.45
N THR A 189 -2.95 15.33 25.58
CA THR A 189 -1.50 15.24 25.80
C THR A 189 -0.96 13.87 25.42
N SER A 190 0.31 13.79 25.03
CA SER A 190 1.05 12.52 24.83
C SER A 190 1.83 12.09 26.07
N GLN A 191 1.89 12.92 27.11
CA GLN A 191 2.67 12.67 28.33
C GLN A 191 1.92 13.16 29.57
N PHE A 192 2.24 12.59 30.73
CA PHE A 192 1.76 13.10 32.02
C PHE A 192 2.88 13.12 33.04
N THR A 193 2.81 14.06 33.99
CA THR A 193 3.82 14.23 35.05
C THR A 193 3.19 13.95 36.41
N SER A 194 3.88 13.17 37.24
CA SER A 194 3.51 12.96 38.63
C SER A 194 3.83 14.22 39.45
N THR A 195 2.85 14.77 40.17
CA THR A 195 3.06 15.95 41.00
C THR A 195 3.82 15.65 42.29
N VAL A 196 3.91 14.37 42.69
CA VAL A 196 4.66 13.92 43.88
C VAL A 196 6.13 13.68 43.55
N THR A 197 6.41 12.96 42.45
CA THR A 197 7.79 12.55 42.11
C THR A 197 8.47 13.47 41.10
N GLY A 198 7.71 14.34 40.42
CA GLY A 198 8.21 15.19 39.33
C GLY A 198 8.53 14.43 38.03
N LYS A 199 8.37 13.09 38.00
CA LYS A 199 8.68 12.27 36.82
C LYS A 199 7.60 12.38 35.75
N THR A 200 8.03 12.49 34.50
CA THR A 200 7.17 12.52 33.31
C THR A 200 7.18 11.17 32.60
N TYR A 201 5.99 10.72 32.19
CA TYR A 201 5.77 9.44 31.55
C TYR A 201 5.05 9.62 30.20
N ASN A 202 5.49 8.86 29.20
CA ASN A 202 4.85 8.83 27.89
C ASN A 202 3.61 7.93 27.91
N ILE A 203 2.50 8.42 27.34
CA ILE A 203 1.28 7.64 27.14
C ILE A 203 1.47 6.85 25.85
N LEU A 204 1.58 5.52 25.96
CA LEU A 204 1.89 4.65 24.83
C LEU A 204 0.66 4.22 24.02
N HIS A 205 -0.54 4.47 24.55
CA HIS A 205 -1.79 4.05 23.95
C HIS A 205 -2.57 5.22 23.34
N ASN A 206 -3.47 4.93 22.40
CA ASN A 206 -4.43 5.90 21.89
C ASN A 206 -5.69 5.91 22.78
N LEU A 207 -5.76 6.84 23.72
CA LEU A 207 -6.80 6.84 24.76
C LEU A 207 -7.78 8.01 24.63
N SER A 208 -9.05 7.73 24.90
CA SER A 208 -10.11 8.73 24.88
C SER A 208 -11.17 8.49 25.96
N CYS A 209 -12.19 9.35 26.01
CA CYS A 209 -13.35 9.16 26.87
C CYS A 209 -14.09 7.82 26.65
N ASP A 210 -13.92 7.19 25.49
CA ASP A 210 -14.58 5.93 25.14
C ASP A 210 -13.71 4.69 25.41
N SER A 211 -12.46 4.90 25.81
CA SER A 211 -11.56 3.81 26.19
C SER A 211 -12.03 3.13 27.48
N HIS A 212 -11.86 1.81 27.55
CA HIS A 212 -12.25 0.92 28.64
C HIS A 212 -11.04 0.09 29.10
N ASN A 213 -11.11 -0.52 30.28
CA ASN A 213 -9.98 -1.20 30.93
C ASN A 213 -8.75 -0.29 31.04
N ILE A 214 -8.95 0.93 31.51
CA ILE A 214 -7.89 1.95 31.54
C ILE A 214 -7.54 2.39 32.96
N ILE A 215 -6.30 2.85 33.09
CA ILE A 215 -5.81 3.64 34.22
C ILE A 215 -5.87 5.11 33.81
N TYR A 216 -6.40 5.96 34.69
CA TYR A 216 -6.50 7.40 34.47
C TYR A 216 -6.05 8.18 35.70
N VAL A 217 -5.59 9.40 35.47
CA VAL A 217 -5.21 10.35 36.49
C VAL A 217 -6.17 11.52 36.46
N ILE A 218 -6.72 11.89 37.62
CA ILE A 218 -7.42 13.15 37.85
C ILE A 218 -6.46 14.09 38.53
N THR A 219 -6.23 15.27 37.96
CA THR A 219 -5.40 16.32 38.55
C THR A 219 -6.26 17.52 38.90
N CYS A 220 -6.15 18.00 40.14
CA CYS A 220 -6.71 19.28 40.52
C CYS A 220 -5.81 20.41 40.03
N THR A 221 -6.36 21.35 39.27
CA THR A 221 -5.59 22.48 38.71
C THR A 221 -5.18 23.51 39.76
N LYS A 222 -5.90 23.60 40.90
CA LYS A 222 -5.59 24.50 42.02
C LYS A 222 -4.46 24.00 42.91
N CYS A 223 -4.68 22.90 43.62
CA CYS A 223 -3.71 22.37 44.60
C CYS A 223 -2.75 21.30 44.06
N LYS A 224 -2.85 20.95 42.77
CA LYS A 224 -2.02 19.95 42.08
C LYS A 224 -2.07 18.53 42.66
N LYS A 225 -3.02 18.23 43.57
CA LYS A 225 -3.28 16.86 44.04
C LYS A 225 -3.73 15.98 42.87
N GLN A 226 -3.23 14.75 42.85
CA GLN A 226 -3.53 13.75 41.83
C GLN A 226 -4.22 12.54 42.44
N TYR A 227 -5.27 12.06 41.78
CA TYR A 227 -5.95 10.80 42.06
C TYR A 227 -5.73 9.85 40.88
N VAL A 228 -5.25 8.64 41.17
CA VAL A 228 -5.09 7.58 40.16
C VAL A 228 -6.23 6.59 40.32
N GLY A 229 -6.95 6.32 39.24
CA GLY A 229 -8.07 5.39 39.22
C GLY A 229 -7.94 4.36 38.11
N LEU A 230 -8.53 3.20 38.34
CA LEU A 230 -8.71 2.15 37.35
C LEU A 230 -10.21 2.00 37.04
N THR A 231 -10.54 1.71 35.78
CA THR A 231 -11.91 1.41 35.38
C THR A 231 -11.95 0.33 34.31
N SER A 232 -12.76 -0.72 34.54
CA SER A 232 -13.11 -1.69 33.50
C SER A 232 -14.15 -1.13 32.51
N GLN A 233 -15.02 -0.23 32.98
CA GLN A 233 -15.99 0.48 32.15
C GLN A 233 -15.32 1.60 31.34
N THR A 234 -16.05 2.17 30.36
CA THR A 234 -15.56 3.34 29.62
C THR A 234 -15.31 4.53 30.55
N LEU A 235 -14.28 5.31 30.23
CA LEU A 235 -13.91 6.49 31.02
C LEU A 235 -15.09 7.45 31.19
N ARG A 236 -15.86 7.68 30.12
CA ARG A 236 -17.07 8.51 30.16
C ARG A 236 -18.08 8.03 31.22
N LYS A 237 -18.27 6.71 31.33
CA LYS A 237 -19.20 6.13 32.31
C LYS A 237 -18.66 6.29 33.74
N ARG A 238 -17.36 6.07 33.94
CA ARG A 238 -16.69 6.33 35.22
C ARG A 238 -16.80 7.79 35.65
N PHE A 239 -16.63 8.73 34.72
CA PHE A 239 -16.77 10.17 35.00
C PHE A 239 -18.19 10.59 35.35
N LYS A 240 -19.20 9.94 34.76
CA LYS A 240 -20.60 10.16 35.16
C LYS A 240 -20.77 9.86 36.65
N THR A 241 -20.17 8.79 37.14
CA THR A 241 -20.21 8.42 38.56
C THR A 241 -19.49 9.44 39.44
N HIS A 242 -18.24 9.82 39.12
CA HIS A 242 -17.52 10.83 39.89
C HIS A 242 -18.25 12.17 39.94
N ARG A 243 -18.79 12.64 38.79
CA ARG A 243 -19.58 13.87 38.74
C ARG A 243 -20.84 13.79 39.58
N SER A 244 -21.52 12.64 39.57
CA SER A 244 -22.68 12.40 40.43
C SER A 244 -22.30 12.44 41.90
N ASN A 245 -21.15 11.88 42.27
CA ASN A 245 -20.68 11.87 43.66
C ASN A 245 -20.30 13.27 44.15
N ILE A 246 -19.61 14.07 43.32
CA ILE A 246 -19.32 15.48 43.60
C ILE A 246 -20.64 16.24 43.85
N ASN A 247 -21.57 16.18 42.89
CA ASN A 247 -22.83 16.93 42.97
C ASN A 247 -23.71 16.54 44.16
N ASN A 248 -23.69 15.26 44.56
CA ASN A 248 -24.51 14.74 45.66
C ASN A 248 -23.73 14.62 46.99
N GLN A 249 -22.54 15.22 47.08
CA GLN A 249 -21.69 15.19 48.29
C GLN A 249 -21.42 13.78 48.85
N ARG A 250 -21.20 12.81 47.96
CA ARG A 250 -20.90 11.41 48.34
C ARG A 250 -19.40 11.21 48.60
N GLY A 251 -19.09 10.30 49.52
CA GLY A 251 -17.76 10.11 50.11
C GLY A 251 -16.69 9.39 49.29
N ASP A 252 -16.65 9.50 47.95
CA ASP A 252 -15.46 9.03 47.22
C ASP A 252 -14.32 10.06 47.35
N ALA A 253 -13.06 9.60 47.30
CA ALA A 253 -11.90 10.48 47.50
C ALA A 253 -11.87 11.70 46.54
N VAL A 254 -12.40 11.52 45.33
CA VAL A 254 -12.56 12.58 44.33
C VAL A 254 -13.66 13.56 44.77
N GLY A 255 -14.84 13.08 45.14
CA GLY A 255 -15.94 13.90 45.64
C GLY A 255 -15.57 14.70 46.87
N LEU A 256 -14.95 14.06 47.87
CA LEU A 256 -14.48 14.73 49.09
C LEU A 256 -13.51 15.88 48.78
N HIS A 257 -12.60 15.70 47.82
CA HIS A 257 -11.64 16.74 47.45
C HIS A 257 -12.30 17.92 46.73
N PHE A 258 -13.17 17.65 45.75
CA PHE A 258 -13.80 18.71 44.93
C PHE A 258 -15.01 19.38 45.59
N ASN A 259 -15.40 18.94 46.79
CA ASN A 259 -16.39 19.60 47.65
C ASN A 259 -15.75 20.46 48.75
N LEU A 260 -14.41 20.54 48.83
CA LEU A 260 -13.72 21.45 49.74
C LEU A 260 -13.92 22.92 49.32
N PRO A 261 -13.79 23.87 50.26
CA PRO A 261 -13.77 25.29 49.94
C PRO A 261 -12.78 25.59 48.82
N GLU A 262 -13.18 26.45 47.91
CA GLU A 262 -12.42 26.85 46.72
C GLU A 262 -12.18 25.75 45.66
N HIS A 263 -12.68 24.53 45.83
CA HIS A 263 -12.52 23.47 44.83
C HIS A 263 -13.85 23.23 44.11
N ASP A 264 -13.80 23.03 42.80
CA ASP A 264 -14.99 22.71 42.00
C ASP A 264 -14.65 21.76 40.84
N ILE A 265 -15.67 21.28 40.13
CA ILE A 265 -15.51 20.42 38.96
C ILE A 265 -14.79 21.11 37.79
N GLY A 266 -14.80 22.44 37.71
CA GLY A 266 -14.09 23.22 36.70
C GLY A 266 -12.56 23.09 36.84
N HIS A 267 -12.08 22.89 38.06
CA HIS A 267 -10.68 22.65 38.37
C HIS A 267 -10.21 21.21 38.09
N LEU A 268 -11.11 20.30 37.75
CA LEU A 268 -10.82 18.89 37.50
C LEU A 268 -10.29 18.69 36.07
N ARG A 269 -9.12 18.08 35.94
CA ARG A 269 -8.58 17.63 34.65
C ARG A 269 -8.27 16.13 34.66
N VAL A 270 -8.58 15.48 33.55
CA VAL A 270 -8.54 14.02 33.42
C VAL A 270 -7.57 13.64 32.32
N THR A 271 -6.72 12.67 32.60
CA THR A 271 -5.80 12.10 31.62
C THR A 271 -5.85 10.58 31.73
N PRO A 272 -6.46 9.84 30.80
CA PRO A 272 -6.19 8.41 30.65
C PRO A 272 -4.72 8.20 30.29
N ILE A 273 -4.04 7.32 31.03
CA ILE A 273 -2.59 7.15 30.97
C ILE A 273 -2.15 5.76 30.50
N ASP A 274 -2.97 4.73 30.70
CA ASP A 274 -2.62 3.36 30.32
C ASP A 274 -3.87 2.51 30.02
N GLN A 275 -3.71 1.44 29.26
CA GLN A 275 -4.79 0.49 28.93
C GLN A 275 -4.35 -0.95 29.15
N LEU A 276 -5.07 -1.64 30.04
CA LEU A 276 -4.82 -3.03 30.38
C LEU A 276 -5.30 -3.95 29.26
N LYS A 277 -4.46 -4.94 28.92
CA LYS A 277 -4.85 -6.00 27.99
C LYS A 277 -5.86 -6.91 28.67
N THR A 278 -6.97 -7.17 28.00
CA THR A 278 -7.84 -8.29 28.35
C THR A 278 -7.07 -9.58 28.06
N GLN A 279 -6.88 -10.43 29.06
CA GLN A 279 -6.46 -11.80 28.81
C GLN A 279 -7.62 -12.49 28.09
N THR A 280 -7.43 -12.79 26.80
CA THR A 280 -8.31 -13.65 26.00
C THR A 280 -7.82 -15.08 26.06
#